data_AF-A0A0C9TZY0-F1
#
_entry.id   AF-A0A0C9TZY0-F1
#
_cell.length_a   1.000
_cell.length_b   1.000
_cell.length_c   1.000
_cell.angle_alpha   90.00
_cell.angle_beta   90.00
_cell.angle_gamma   90.00
#
_symmetry.space_group_name_H-M   'P 1'
#
loop_
_entity.id
_entity.type
_entity.pdbx_description
1 polymer ?
#
loop_
_entity_poly.entity_id
_entity_poly.type
_entity_poly.pdbx_seq_one_letter_code
_entity_poly.pdbx_strand_id
1 'polypeptide(L)'
;MNPKLAQELHSARYSMYDNTYKRVLGPHNEWEAAMWSDELSMRLNVARIYFNRKTREAFKFMRLGNFQTVERVTGQKLRLKPFDLKGLMGVLLTDGCVAQALGLGDALLELIDPADRPHANTAEDIIKYILRICWVHAHRARIHDQHKAMQIELARKLCMAPNPHNNDQNLYMNNGSRAVKRLKKIVIVTLEKKMVAKIDAAMADHRSMIKELTQRKQAINGGRIPLEDVTQPAEVDTDLHMPPPPSLEMAEATTDAHRPRDGSRLVTIDSGESTDARETAHAASPTPTIFVWTQEQKGNRSVLTED
;
A
#
# COMPACT_ATOMS: atom_id res chain seq x y z
N MET A 1 18.82 2.11 -10.84
CA MET A 1 18.93 2.00 -12.31
C MET A 1 20.38 1.70 -12.69
N ASN A 2 20.64 0.79 -13.63
CA ASN A 2 22.00 0.52 -14.10
C ASN A 2 22.47 1.67 -15.02
N PRO A 3 23.66 2.27 -14.81
CA PRO A 3 24.11 3.43 -15.61
C PRO A 3 24.20 3.17 -17.11
N LYS A 4 24.64 1.97 -17.54
CA LYS A 4 24.71 1.62 -18.97
C LYS A 4 23.32 1.57 -19.59
N LEU A 5 22.36 0.94 -18.91
CA LEU A 5 20.96 0.92 -19.37
C LEU A 5 20.31 2.31 -19.35
N ALA A 6 20.70 3.17 -18.41
CA ALA A 6 20.24 4.54 -18.37
C ALA A 6 20.77 5.36 -19.56
N GLN A 7 22.01 5.08 -19.98
CA GLN A 7 22.63 5.76 -21.13
C GLN A 7 21.85 5.51 -22.42
N GLU A 8 21.32 4.30 -22.61
CA GLU A 8 20.48 3.93 -23.76
C GLU A 8 19.23 4.83 -23.88
N LEU A 9 18.71 5.39 -22.79
CA LEU A 9 17.54 6.27 -22.86
C LEU A 9 17.82 7.56 -23.65
N HIS A 10 19.07 8.02 -23.72
CA HIS A 10 19.42 9.22 -24.47
C HIS A 10 19.39 9.01 -25.99
N SER A 11 19.59 7.77 -26.46
CA SER A 11 19.51 7.39 -27.88
C SER A 11 18.13 6.87 -28.28
N ALA A 12 17.26 6.56 -27.32
CA ALA A 12 15.94 6.00 -27.56
C ALA A 12 14.99 6.99 -28.27
N ARG A 13 14.30 6.51 -29.32
CA ARG A 13 13.23 7.27 -30.00
C ARG A 13 11.92 7.29 -29.20
N TYR A 14 11.67 6.23 -28.44
CA TYR A 14 10.50 6.09 -27.58
C TYR A 14 10.79 5.22 -26.37
N SER A 15 10.02 5.42 -25.30
CA SER A 15 9.98 4.51 -24.15
C SER A 15 8.54 4.12 -23.82
N MET A 16 8.38 2.96 -23.20
CA MET A 16 7.13 2.30 -22.88
C MET A 16 7.05 2.12 -21.37
N TYR A 17 5.87 2.40 -20.80
CA TYR A 17 5.65 2.33 -19.37
C TYR A 17 4.39 1.52 -19.09
N ASP A 18 4.54 0.43 -18.36
CA ASP A 18 3.47 -0.52 -18.07
C ASP A 18 3.31 -0.76 -16.57
N ASN A 19 2.07 -1.00 -16.15
CA ASN A 19 1.72 -1.38 -14.79
C ASN A 19 1.43 -2.88 -14.75
N THR A 20 2.32 -3.65 -14.13
CA THR A 20 2.06 -5.07 -13.87
C THR A 20 1.49 -5.25 -12.46
N TYR A 21 0.31 -5.84 -12.38
CA TYR A 21 -0.36 -6.11 -11.12
C TYR A 21 0.08 -7.46 -10.53
N LYS A 22 0.31 -7.49 -9.21
CA LYS A 22 0.47 -8.71 -8.40
C LYS A 22 1.72 -9.57 -8.65
N ARG A 23 2.82 -8.99 -9.13
CA ARG A 23 4.08 -9.73 -9.29
C ARG A 23 4.78 -10.08 -7.97
N VAL A 24 4.51 -9.30 -6.92
CA VAL A 24 5.08 -9.49 -5.58
C VAL A 24 3.94 -9.77 -4.59
N LEU A 25 4.18 -10.67 -3.63
CA LEU A 25 3.25 -10.93 -2.53
C LEU A 25 2.99 -9.63 -1.75
N GLY A 26 1.72 -9.23 -1.64
CA GLY A 26 1.30 -8.07 -0.86
C GLY A 26 0.55 -6.98 -1.66
N PRO A 27 0.56 -5.72 -1.16
CA PRO A 27 -0.18 -4.61 -1.77
C PRO A 27 0.58 -3.93 -2.93
N HIS A 28 1.82 -4.35 -3.20
CA HIS A 28 2.68 -3.73 -4.18
C HIS A 28 2.36 -4.19 -5.61
N ASN A 29 2.34 -3.21 -6.52
CA ASN A 29 2.35 -3.41 -7.95
C ASN A 29 3.74 -3.06 -8.47
N GLU A 30 4.01 -3.46 -9.71
CA GLU A 30 5.25 -3.14 -10.40
C GLU A 30 4.96 -2.17 -11.54
N TRP A 31 5.80 -1.15 -11.66
CA TRP A 31 5.84 -0.22 -12.77
C TRP A 31 7.13 -0.47 -13.54
N GLU A 32 7.03 -0.81 -14.82
CA GLU A 32 8.17 -1.12 -15.68
C GLU A 32 8.35 -0.01 -16.72
N ALA A 33 9.59 0.45 -16.88
CA ALA A 33 10.02 1.31 -17.96
C ALA A 33 10.89 0.50 -18.92
N ALA A 34 10.48 0.49 -20.19
CA ALA A 34 11.16 -0.21 -21.26
C ALA A 34 11.42 0.73 -22.43
N MET A 35 12.37 0.38 -23.29
CA MET A 35 12.65 1.08 -24.54
C MET A 35 13.05 0.07 -25.61
N TRP A 36 13.08 0.52 -26.86
CA TRP A 36 13.71 -0.22 -27.95
C TRP A 36 15.11 0.34 -28.18
N SER A 37 16.13 -0.52 -28.12
CA SER A 37 17.49 -0.17 -28.54
C SER A 37 17.64 -0.53 -30.01
N ASP A 38 17.85 0.49 -30.85
CA ASP A 38 18.08 0.30 -32.28
C ASP A 38 19.40 -0.46 -32.52
N GLU A 39 20.43 -0.17 -31.72
CA GLU A 39 21.76 -0.81 -31.79
C GLU A 39 21.67 -2.31 -31.50
N LEU A 40 20.99 -2.69 -30.42
CA LEU A 40 20.83 -4.10 -30.03
C LEU A 40 19.66 -4.79 -30.73
N SER A 41 18.85 -4.04 -31.51
CA SER A 41 17.63 -4.52 -32.16
C SER A 41 16.70 -5.28 -31.22
N MET A 42 16.56 -4.79 -29.98
CA MET A 42 15.73 -5.45 -28.97
C MET A 42 15.13 -4.49 -27.95
N ARG A 43 14.13 -4.99 -27.22
CA ARG A 43 13.53 -4.28 -26.09
C ARG A 43 14.41 -4.41 -24.85
N LEU A 44 14.76 -3.29 -24.25
CA LEU A 44 15.47 -3.21 -22.97
C LEU A 44 14.53 -2.74 -21.86
N ASN A 45 14.59 -3.39 -20.71
CA ASN A 45 13.94 -2.92 -19.48
C ASN A 45 14.94 -2.09 -18.70
N VAL A 46 14.71 -0.78 -18.63
CA VAL A 46 15.66 0.17 -18.05
C VAL A 46 15.38 0.46 -16.58
N ALA A 47 14.13 0.35 -16.15
CA ALA A 47 13.76 0.51 -14.76
C ALA A 47 12.55 -0.33 -14.36
N ARG A 48 12.52 -0.70 -13.08
CA ARG A 48 11.38 -1.27 -12.38
C ARG A 48 11.22 -0.55 -11.06
N ILE A 49 9.99 -0.14 -10.76
CA ILE A 49 9.63 0.56 -9.55
C ILE A 49 8.46 -0.17 -8.91
N TYR A 50 8.59 -0.52 -7.63
CA TYR A 50 7.51 -1.12 -6.87
C TYR A 50 6.73 -0.06 -6.10
N PHE A 51 5.41 -0.12 -6.14
CA PHE A 51 4.55 0.92 -5.59
C PHE A 51 3.21 0.36 -5.12
N ASN A 52 2.58 0.97 -4.13
CA ASN A 52 1.31 0.51 -3.55
C ASN A 52 0.14 1.51 -3.74
N ARG A 53 0.35 2.63 -4.44
CA ARG A 53 -0.67 3.67 -4.68
C ARG A 53 -0.80 4.02 -6.16
N LYS A 54 -2.03 4.04 -6.67
CA LYS A 54 -2.35 4.37 -8.08
C LYS A 54 -2.97 5.77 -8.19
N THR A 55 -2.29 6.77 -7.66
CA THR A 55 -2.76 8.17 -7.68
C THR A 55 -1.92 9.01 -8.63
N ARG A 56 -2.47 10.13 -9.12
CA ARG A 56 -1.75 11.11 -9.95
C ARG A 56 -0.42 11.53 -9.32
N GLU A 57 -0.45 11.81 -8.02
CA GLU A 57 0.71 12.18 -7.21
C GLU A 57 1.76 11.05 -7.12
N ALA A 58 1.33 9.80 -6.88
CA ALA A 58 2.26 8.68 -6.84
C ALA A 58 2.96 8.48 -8.20
N PHE A 59 2.22 8.59 -9.30
CA PHE A 59 2.80 8.53 -10.64
C PHE A 59 3.74 9.70 -10.94
N LYS A 60 3.42 10.91 -10.48
CA LYS A 60 4.34 12.06 -10.57
C LYS A 60 5.68 11.75 -9.91
N PHE A 61 5.68 11.27 -8.66
CA PHE A 61 6.91 10.92 -7.96
C PHE A 61 7.69 9.80 -8.65
N MET A 62 7.02 8.78 -9.18
CA MET A 62 7.70 7.72 -9.94
C MET A 62 8.36 8.28 -11.21
N ARG A 63 7.70 9.21 -11.91
CA ARG A 63 8.25 9.86 -13.12
C ARG A 63 9.45 10.74 -12.82
N LEU A 64 9.35 11.59 -11.80
CA LEU A 64 10.46 12.42 -11.32
C LEU A 64 11.64 11.55 -10.91
N GLY A 65 11.39 10.55 -10.05
CA GLY A 65 12.42 9.62 -9.59
C GLY A 65 13.10 8.89 -10.74
N ASN A 66 12.35 8.49 -11.78
CA ASN A 66 12.93 7.87 -12.97
C ASN A 66 13.84 8.83 -13.74
N PHE A 67 13.34 10.01 -14.13
CA PHE A 67 14.10 10.95 -14.96
C PHE A 67 15.29 11.59 -14.23
N GLN A 68 15.13 11.95 -12.96
CA GLN A 68 16.22 12.46 -12.13
C GLN A 68 17.26 11.38 -11.86
N THR A 69 16.86 10.11 -11.74
CA THR A 69 17.82 9.01 -11.61
C THR A 69 18.64 8.85 -12.88
N VAL A 70 18.04 8.98 -14.07
CA VAL A 70 18.79 8.98 -15.34
C VAL A 70 19.85 10.08 -15.32
N GLU A 71 19.45 11.32 -15.02
CA GLU A 71 20.38 12.45 -14.94
C GLU A 71 21.52 12.20 -13.96
N ARG A 72 21.20 11.71 -12.76
CA ARG A 72 22.21 11.43 -11.73
C ARG A 72 23.21 10.36 -12.15
N VAL A 73 22.78 9.30 -12.84
CA VAL A 73 23.67 8.18 -13.17
C VAL A 73 24.42 8.37 -14.50
N THR A 74 23.88 9.17 -15.43
CA THR A 74 24.54 9.46 -16.72
C THR A 74 25.24 10.82 -16.74
N GLY A 75 24.99 11.68 -15.75
CA GLY A 75 25.44 13.07 -15.74
C GLY A 75 24.75 13.96 -16.77
N GLN A 76 23.65 13.49 -17.38
CA GLN A 76 22.98 14.16 -18.49
C GLN A 76 21.46 14.13 -18.32
N LYS A 77 20.81 15.28 -18.41
CA LYS A 77 19.35 15.37 -18.44
C LYS A 77 18.79 14.63 -19.66
N LEU A 78 17.72 13.87 -19.43
CA LEU A 78 17.00 13.23 -20.53
C LEU A 78 16.26 14.31 -21.35
N ARG A 79 16.69 14.51 -22.59
CA ARG A 79 16.11 15.51 -23.49
C ARG A 79 14.96 14.90 -24.29
N LEU A 80 13.81 15.55 -24.23
CA LEU A 80 12.61 15.13 -24.94
C LEU A 80 12.43 15.95 -26.20
N LYS A 81 12.37 15.28 -27.36
CA LYS A 81 12.36 15.91 -28.69
C LYS A 81 11.32 17.04 -28.86
N PRO A 82 10.09 16.95 -28.31
CA PRO A 82 9.10 18.03 -28.47
C PRO A 82 9.45 19.33 -27.74
N PHE A 83 10.37 19.30 -26.78
CA PHE A 83 10.75 20.45 -25.94
C PHE A 83 12.23 20.84 -26.10
N ASP A 84 13.06 19.91 -26.56
CA ASP A 84 14.46 20.15 -26.90
C ASP A 84 14.79 19.43 -28.21
N LEU A 85 15.09 20.20 -29.27
CA LEU A 85 15.40 19.68 -30.61
C LEU A 85 16.67 18.81 -30.65
N LYS A 86 17.52 18.87 -29.62
CA LYS A 86 18.68 17.98 -29.46
C LYS A 86 18.31 16.62 -28.85
N GLY A 87 17.11 16.48 -28.30
CA GLY A 87 16.58 15.23 -27.78
C GLY A 87 16.10 14.29 -28.88
N LEU A 88 16.30 12.98 -28.70
CA LEU A 88 15.81 11.96 -29.63
C LEU A 88 14.48 11.35 -29.21
N MET A 89 14.18 11.33 -27.91
CA MET A 89 12.98 10.71 -27.38
C MET A 89 11.75 11.56 -27.70
N GLY A 90 10.98 11.12 -28.70
CA GLY A 90 9.80 11.82 -29.20
C GLY A 90 8.48 11.29 -28.67
N VAL A 91 8.47 10.09 -28.06
CA VAL A 91 7.23 9.46 -27.60
C VAL A 91 7.43 8.72 -26.28
N LEU A 92 6.49 8.90 -25.35
CA LEU A 92 6.31 8.06 -24.16
C LEU A 92 5.00 7.28 -24.30
N LEU A 93 5.07 5.96 -24.31
CA LEU A 93 3.93 5.06 -24.44
C LEU A 93 3.44 4.61 -23.06
N THR A 94 2.12 4.64 -22.84
CA THR A 94 1.50 4.15 -21.58
C THR A 94 0.30 3.25 -21.84
N ASP A 95 -0.19 2.57 -20.79
CA ASP A 95 -1.38 1.72 -20.79
C ASP A 95 -2.72 2.49 -20.89
N GLY A 96 -2.68 3.83 -20.89
CA GLY A 96 -3.87 4.68 -20.92
C GLY A 96 -4.46 5.01 -19.54
N CYS A 97 -3.77 4.69 -18.44
CA CYS A 97 -4.18 5.10 -17.10
C CYS A 97 -4.16 6.64 -16.96
N VAL A 98 -5.31 7.26 -16.72
CA VAL A 98 -5.44 8.73 -16.58
C VAL A 98 -4.54 9.28 -15.48
N ALA A 99 -4.47 8.60 -14.32
CA ALA A 99 -3.59 9.02 -13.23
C ALA A 99 -2.11 9.00 -13.63
N GLN A 100 -1.68 8.01 -14.42
CA GLN A 100 -0.32 7.93 -14.93
C GLN A 100 -0.01 8.99 -15.99
N ALA A 101 -0.98 9.28 -16.86
CA ALA A 101 -0.88 10.33 -17.86
C ALA A 101 -0.73 11.70 -17.21
N LEU A 102 -1.61 12.05 -16.27
CA LEU A 102 -1.57 13.34 -15.59
C LEU A 102 -0.36 13.47 -14.66
N GLY A 103 0.03 12.40 -13.97
CA GLY A 103 1.25 12.40 -13.15
C GLY A 103 2.52 12.60 -13.97
N LEU A 104 2.57 12.06 -15.21
CA LEU A 104 3.62 12.40 -16.17
C LEU A 104 3.60 13.89 -16.51
N GLY A 105 2.41 14.45 -16.83
CA GLY A 105 2.28 15.87 -17.14
C GLY A 105 2.82 16.76 -16.02
N ASP A 106 2.44 16.48 -14.76
CA ASP A 106 2.94 17.20 -13.59
C ASP A 106 4.47 17.10 -13.46
N ALA A 107 5.04 15.92 -13.67
CA ALA A 107 6.48 15.74 -13.60
C ALA A 107 7.22 16.52 -14.71
N LEU A 108 6.67 16.57 -15.92
CA LEU A 108 7.27 17.32 -17.03
C LEU A 108 7.21 18.83 -16.80
N LEU A 109 6.14 19.34 -16.20
CA LEU A 109 6.04 20.76 -15.84
C LEU A 109 7.14 21.18 -14.85
N GLU A 110 7.58 20.27 -13.96
CA GLU A 110 8.66 20.53 -13.02
C GLU A 110 10.06 20.36 -13.63
N LEU A 111 10.23 19.42 -14.57
CA LEU A 111 11.54 19.09 -15.14
C LEU A 111 11.92 19.97 -16.33
N ILE A 112 10.95 20.53 -17.04
CA ILE A 112 11.15 21.33 -18.25
C ILE A 112 10.95 22.80 -17.91
N ASP A 113 11.96 23.61 -18.22
CA ASP A 113 11.94 25.06 -18.02
C ASP A 113 10.74 25.65 -18.78
N PRO A 114 9.93 26.54 -18.16
CA PRO A 114 8.84 27.23 -18.84
C PRO A 114 9.21 27.85 -20.19
N ALA A 115 10.45 28.34 -20.36
CA ALA A 115 10.94 28.91 -21.61
C ALA A 115 10.99 27.89 -22.77
N ASP A 116 11.21 26.61 -22.46
CA ASP A 116 11.28 25.51 -23.43
C ASP A 116 9.89 24.92 -23.77
N ARG A 117 8.84 25.37 -23.06
CA ARG A 117 7.45 24.90 -23.24
C ARG A 117 6.42 26.04 -23.23
N PRO A 118 6.57 27.09 -24.05
CA PRO A 118 5.73 28.30 -23.99
C PRO A 118 4.23 28.03 -24.25
N HIS A 119 3.93 26.93 -24.93
CA HIS A 119 2.58 26.52 -25.34
C HIS A 119 1.97 25.41 -24.46
N ALA A 120 2.66 24.97 -23.41
CA ALA A 120 2.25 23.83 -22.59
C ALA A 120 2.41 24.15 -21.08
N ASN A 121 1.35 24.68 -20.49
CA ASN A 121 1.33 25.17 -19.11
C ASN A 121 0.51 24.31 -18.14
N THR A 122 -0.21 23.32 -18.65
CA THR A 122 -0.98 22.36 -17.86
C THR A 122 -0.49 20.94 -18.11
N ALA A 123 -0.81 20.02 -17.20
CA ALA A 123 -0.44 18.61 -17.34
C ALA A 123 -1.09 18.00 -18.59
N GLU A 124 -2.33 18.39 -18.87
CA GLU A 124 -3.10 17.98 -20.03
C GLU A 124 -2.52 18.51 -21.34
N ASP A 125 -2.01 19.74 -21.35
CA ASP A 125 -1.41 20.33 -22.54
C ASP A 125 -0.05 19.72 -22.85
N ILE A 126 0.83 19.61 -21.85
CA ILE A 126 2.21 19.13 -22.08
C ILE A 126 2.24 17.68 -22.57
N ILE A 127 1.35 16.83 -22.08
CA ILE A 127 1.32 15.42 -22.50
C ILE A 127 0.86 15.24 -23.94
N LYS A 128 0.10 16.17 -24.55
CA LYS A 128 -0.32 16.07 -25.97
C LYS A 128 0.88 15.95 -26.91
N TYR A 129 2.00 16.58 -26.56
CA TYR A 129 3.19 16.64 -27.39
C TYR A 129 4.06 15.38 -27.33
N ILE A 130 3.98 14.60 -26.24
CA ILE A 130 4.91 13.48 -25.99
C ILE A 130 4.21 12.14 -25.68
N LEU A 131 3.05 12.16 -25.03
CA LEU A 131 2.37 10.95 -24.57
C LEU A 131 1.56 10.32 -25.70
N ARG A 132 1.68 9.00 -25.86
CA ARG A 132 0.79 8.21 -26.71
C ARG A 132 0.30 6.99 -25.92
N ILE A 133 -0.92 6.54 -26.22
CA ILE A 133 -1.43 5.27 -25.67
C ILE A 133 -0.81 4.15 -26.49
N CYS A 134 -0.30 3.12 -25.82
CA CYS A 134 0.22 1.93 -26.47
C CYS A 134 -0.90 1.24 -27.25
N TRP A 135 -0.68 0.99 -28.54
CA TRP A 135 -1.68 0.35 -29.41
C TRP A 135 -2.12 -1.03 -28.89
N VAL A 136 -1.18 -1.82 -28.36
CA VAL A 136 -1.49 -3.14 -27.78
C VAL A 136 -2.45 -3.00 -26.58
N HIS A 137 -2.24 -2.00 -25.73
CA HIS A 137 -3.14 -1.72 -24.61
C HIS A 137 -4.51 -1.26 -25.10
N ALA A 138 -4.56 -0.34 -26.05
CA ALA A 138 -5.81 0.13 -26.65
C ALA A 138 -6.60 -1.02 -27.33
N HIS A 139 -5.91 -1.89 -28.06
CA HIS A 139 -6.51 -3.04 -28.72
C HIS A 139 -7.07 -4.05 -27.72
N ARG A 140 -6.30 -4.40 -26.68
CA ARG A 140 -6.75 -5.29 -25.60
C ARG A 140 -7.95 -4.73 -24.85
N ALA A 141 -7.94 -3.42 -24.55
CA ALA A 141 -9.08 -2.75 -23.92
C ALA A 141 -10.34 -2.86 -24.79
N ARG A 142 -10.23 -2.61 -26.10
CA ARG A 142 -11.36 -2.73 -27.03
C ARG A 142 -11.97 -4.13 -27.04
N ILE A 143 -11.15 -5.18 -27.10
CA ILE A 143 -11.62 -6.58 -27.05
C ILE A 143 -12.33 -6.85 -25.73
N HIS A 144 -11.74 -6.41 -24.63
CA HIS A 144 -12.31 -6.60 -23.31
C HIS A 144 -13.67 -5.88 -23.16
N ASP A 145 -13.81 -4.68 -23.70
CA ASP A 145 -15.08 -3.93 -23.69
C ASP A 145 -16.16 -4.63 -24.53
N GLN A 146 -15.79 -5.20 -25.68
CA GLN A 146 -16.70 -6.03 -26.49
C GLN A 146 -17.18 -7.27 -25.71
N HIS A 147 -16.29 -7.95 -25.01
CA HIS A 147 -16.66 -9.09 -24.16
C HIS A 147 -17.58 -8.68 -23.01
N LYS A 148 -17.31 -7.55 -22.35
CA LYS A 148 -18.19 -7.02 -21.29
C LYS A 148 -19.58 -6.66 -21.83
N ALA A 149 -19.66 -6.02 -22.99
CA ALA A 149 -20.94 -5.70 -23.62
C ALA A 149 -21.74 -6.98 -23.93
N MET A 150 -21.09 -8.01 -24.47
CA MET A 150 -21.71 -9.32 -24.70
C MET A 150 -22.18 -9.99 -23.41
N GLN A 151 -21.38 -9.92 -22.33
CA GLN A 151 -21.79 -10.45 -21.01
C GLN A 151 -22.97 -9.69 -20.43
N ILE A 152 -23.01 -8.36 -20.57
CA ILE A 152 -24.15 -7.54 -20.14
C ILE A 152 -25.41 -7.93 -20.91
N GLU A 153 -25.32 -8.11 -22.23
CA GLU A 153 -26.46 -8.54 -23.05
C GLU A 153 -26.91 -9.97 -22.71
N LEU A 154 -25.97 -10.90 -22.49
CA LEU A 154 -26.29 -12.24 -22.02
C LEU A 154 -26.97 -12.20 -20.65
N ALA A 155 -26.43 -11.42 -19.71
CA ALA A 155 -27.04 -11.22 -18.40
C ALA A 155 -28.44 -10.60 -18.54
N ARG A 156 -28.66 -9.66 -19.46
CA ARG A 156 -29.99 -9.11 -19.75
C ARG A 156 -30.95 -10.20 -20.22
N LYS A 157 -30.54 -11.07 -21.15
CA LYS A 157 -31.36 -12.19 -21.63
C LYS A 157 -31.67 -13.21 -20.53
N LEU A 158 -30.69 -13.55 -19.70
CA LEU A 158 -30.85 -14.49 -18.60
C LEU A 158 -31.69 -13.91 -17.44
N CYS A 159 -31.51 -12.63 -17.13
CA CYS A 159 -32.27 -11.92 -16.09
C CYS A 159 -33.65 -11.43 -16.58
N MET A 160 -33.98 -11.60 -17.87
CA MET A 160 -35.31 -11.35 -18.41
C MET A 160 -36.22 -12.59 -18.35
N ALA A 161 -35.70 -13.78 -18.02
CA ALA A 161 -36.57 -14.78 -17.43
C ALA A 161 -36.92 -14.26 -16.02
N PRO A 162 -38.19 -13.95 -15.71
CA PRO A 162 -38.56 -13.54 -14.36
C PRO A 162 -38.07 -14.63 -13.42
N ASN A 163 -37.11 -14.29 -12.55
CA ASN A 163 -36.74 -15.16 -11.47
C ASN A 163 -38.05 -15.43 -10.70
N PRO A 164 -38.58 -16.66 -10.67
CA PRO A 164 -39.87 -16.95 -10.04
C PRO A 164 -39.86 -16.60 -8.54
N HIS A 165 -38.67 -16.42 -7.96
CA HIS A 165 -38.47 -15.97 -6.59
C HIS A 165 -38.31 -14.46 -6.42
N ASN A 166 -38.25 -13.66 -7.50
CA ASN A 166 -38.16 -12.20 -7.46
C ASN A 166 -39.54 -11.55 -7.67
N ASN A 167 -40.52 -11.97 -6.87
CA ASN A 167 -41.83 -11.33 -6.77
C ASN A 167 -41.88 -10.36 -5.57
N ASP A 168 -42.84 -9.44 -5.58
CA ASP A 168 -43.01 -8.43 -4.52
C ASP A 168 -43.13 -9.07 -3.13
N GLN A 169 -43.74 -10.25 -3.05
CA GLN A 169 -43.86 -11.03 -1.82
C GLN A 169 -42.49 -11.39 -1.23
N ASN A 170 -41.58 -11.96 -2.03
CA ASN A 170 -40.25 -12.35 -1.58
C ASN A 170 -39.33 -11.14 -1.35
N LEU A 171 -39.50 -10.05 -2.11
CA LEU A 171 -38.80 -8.80 -1.85
C LEU A 171 -39.23 -8.19 -0.50
N TYR A 172 -40.53 -8.21 -0.20
CA TYR A 172 -41.07 -7.75 1.08
C TYR A 172 -40.56 -8.59 2.25
N MET A 173 -40.59 -9.92 2.13
CA MET A 173 -40.11 -10.85 3.15
C MET A 173 -38.59 -10.74 3.39
N ASN A 174 -37.80 -10.57 2.33
CA ASN A 174 -36.35 -10.40 2.44
C ASN A 174 -35.96 -9.05 3.04
N ASN A 175 -36.66 -7.97 2.67
CA ASN A 175 -36.42 -6.64 3.24
C ASN A 175 -36.82 -6.60 4.72
N GLY A 176 -37.95 -7.22 5.10
CA GLY A 176 -38.35 -7.39 6.50
C GLY A 176 -37.32 -8.17 7.31
N SER A 177 -36.85 -9.31 6.78
CA SER A 177 -35.82 -10.14 7.43
C SER A 177 -34.49 -9.40 7.60
N ARG A 178 -34.09 -8.59 6.61
CA ARG A 178 -32.89 -7.74 6.69
C ARG A 178 -33.07 -6.61 7.72
N ALA A 179 -34.24 -5.98 7.79
CA ALA A 179 -34.53 -4.95 8.78
C ALA A 179 -34.48 -5.51 10.20
N VAL A 180 -35.09 -6.67 10.44
CA VAL A 180 -35.02 -7.38 11.73
C VAL A 180 -33.57 -7.74 12.09
N LYS A 181 -32.78 -8.23 11.13
CA LYS A 181 -31.36 -8.55 11.37
C LYS A 181 -30.54 -7.30 11.73
N ARG A 182 -30.81 -6.16 11.08
CA ARG A 182 -30.16 -4.88 11.40
C ARG A 182 -30.55 -4.39 12.79
N LEU A 183 -31.83 -4.46 13.16
CA LEU A 183 -32.31 -4.09 14.49
C LEU A 183 -31.67 -4.96 15.57
N LYS A 184 -31.64 -6.29 15.38
CA LYS A 184 -30.94 -7.21 16.31
C LYS A 184 -29.47 -6.82 16.48
N LYS A 185 -28.76 -6.51 15.39
CA LYS A 185 -27.36 -6.07 15.46
C LYS A 185 -27.21 -4.75 16.23
N ILE A 186 -28.09 -3.78 16.02
CA ILE A 186 -28.07 -2.50 16.73
C ILE A 186 -28.27 -2.71 18.24
N VAL A 187 -29.22 -3.57 18.63
CA VAL A 187 -29.47 -3.90 20.04
C VAL A 187 -28.24 -4.54 20.68
N ILE A 188 -27.64 -5.54 20.03
CA ILE A 188 -26.42 -6.21 20.51
C ILE A 188 -25.28 -5.20 20.72
N VAL A 189 -24.97 -4.39 19.69
CA VAL A 189 -23.91 -3.37 19.77
C VAL A 189 -24.17 -2.35 20.89
N THR A 190 -25.43 -1.99 21.11
CA THR A 190 -25.82 -1.05 22.18
C THR A 190 -25.62 -1.66 23.57
N LEU A 191 -25.93 -2.96 23.73
CA LEU A 191 -25.69 -3.69 24.97
C LEU A 191 -24.19 -3.84 25.25
N GLU A 192 -23.40 -4.23 24.25
CA GLU A 192 -21.94 -4.33 24.35
C GLU A 192 -21.31 -3.00 24.77
N LYS A 193 -21.71 -1.89 24.15
CA LYS A 193 -21.24 -0.55 24.53
C LYS A 193 -21.57 -0.19 25.98
N LYS A 194 -22.77 -0.54 26.46
CA LYS A 194 -23.16 -0.32 27.86
C LYS A 194 -22.33 -1.17 28.82
N MET A 195 -22.01 -2.42 28.45
CA MET A 195 -21.15 -3.28 29.26
C MET A 195 -19.72 -2.74 29.33
N VAL A 196 -19.13 -2.35 28.19
CA VAL A 196 -17.79 -1.75 28.14
C VAL A 196 -17.73 -0.48 28.99
N ALA A 197 -18.73 0.41 28.89
CA ALA A 197 -18.78 1.61 29.72
C ALA A 197 -18.84 1.32 31.23
N LYS A 198 -19.51 0.23 31.65
CA LYS A 198 -19.51 -0.20 33.06
C LYS A 198 -18.14 -0.72 33.50
N ILE A 199 -17.46 -1.47 32.64
CA ILE A 199 -16.10 -1.97 32.91
C ILE A 199 -15.13 -0.79 33.03
N ASP A 200 -15.21 0.19 32.12
CA ASP A 200 -14.36 1.37 32.15
C ASP A 200 -14.56 2.20 33.44
N ALA A 201 -15.80 2.34 33.90
CA ALA A 201 -16.10 3.00 35.18
C ALA A 201 -15.48 2.25 36.37
N ALA A 202 -15.65 0.93 36.45
CA ALA A 202 -15.05 0.12 37.51
C ALA A 202 -13.51 0.17 37.48
N MET A 203 -12.91 0.17 36.29
CA MET A 203 -11.47 0.32 36.11
C MET A 203 -10.98 1.70 36.57
N ALA A 204 -11.75 2.76 36.36
CA ALA A 204 -11.43 4.10 36.85
C ALA A 204 -11.45 4.16 38.39
N ASP A 205 -12.46 3.55 39.02
CA ASP A 205 -12.57 3.47 40.48
C ASP A 205 -11.38 2.71 41.09
N HIS A 206 -11.04 1.56 40.52
CA HIS A 206 -9.87 0.78 40.96
C HIS A 206 -8.55 1.55 40.80
N ARG A 207 -8.37 2.30 39.70
CA ARG A 207 -7.19 3.16 39.52
C ARG A 207 -7.11 4.26 40.57
N SER A 208 -8.25 4.86 40.94
CA SER A 208 -8.30 5.85 42.03
C SER A 208 -7.89 5.25 43.37
N MET A 209 -8.44 4.08 43.71
CA MET A 209 -8.10 3.34 44.94
C MET A 209 -6.61 2.97 45.00
N ILE A 210 -6.03 2.49 43.90
CA ILE A 210 -4.59 2.19 43.82
C ILE A 210 -3.76 3.46 44.05
N LYS A 211 -4.17 4.60 43.49
CA LYS A 211 -3.48 5.88 43.68
C LYS A 211 -3.51 6.33 45.13
N GLU A 212 -4.66 6.22 45.80
CA GLU A 212 -4.81 6.54 47.22
C GLU A 212 -3.94 5.64 48.10
N LEU A 213 -3.99 4.32 47.87
CA LEU A 213 -3.14 3.35 48.60
C LEU A 213 -1.65 3.62 48.38
N THR A 214 -1.26 4.01 47.17
CA THR A 214 0.13 4.36 46.84
C THR A 214 0.57 5.62 47.59
N GLN A 215 -0.28 6.65 47.66
CA GLN A 215 -0.02 7.87 48.43
C GLN A 215 0.09 7.58 49.93
N ARG A 216 -0.81 6.75 50.48
CA ARG A 216 -0.77 6.33 51.88
C ARG A 216 0.51 5.56 52.20
N LYS A 217 0.91 4.62 51.34
CA LYS A 217 2.18 3.89 51.47
C LYS A 217 3.39 4.83 51.46
N GLN A 218 3.41 5.82 50.58
CA GLN A 218 4.47 6.83 50.52
C GLN A 218 4.52 7.71 51.79
N ALA A 219 3.36 8.09 52.33
CA ALA A 219 3.28 8.88 53.57
C ALA A 219 3.82 8.11 54.79
N ILE A 220 3.53 6.80 54.88
CA ILE A 220 4.08 5.91 55.91
C ILE A 220 5.60 5.80 55.76
N ASN A 221 6.10 5.50 54.56
CA ASN A 221 7.54 5.36 54.32
C ASN A 221 8.33 6.66 54.50
N GLY A 222 7.70 7.82 54.31
CA GLY A 222 8.30 9.14 54.49
C GLY A 222 8.30 9.66 55.94
N GLY A 223 7.89 8.85 56.92
CA GLY A 223 7.93 9.21 58.34
C GLY A 223 6.97 10.32 58.76
N ARG A 224 5.90 10.58 57.97
CA ARG A 224 4.93 11.68 58.20
C ARG A 224 3.68 11.28 58.98
N ILE A 225 3.48 10.01 59.33
CA ILE A 225 2.32 9.54 60.10
C ILE A 225 2.81 8.66 61.27
N PRO A 226 2.47 9.00 62.53
CA PRO A 226 2.72 8.13 63.68
C PRO A 226 1.99 6.80 63.54
N LEU A 227 2.65 5.72 63.91
CA LEU A 227 2.19 4.34 63.80
C LEU A 227 1.15 4.00 64.90
N GLU A 228 0.13 4.83 65.09
CA GLU A 228 -0.88 4.68 66.15
C GLU A 228 -2.28 4.81 65.57
N ASP A 229 -2.68 3.86 64.71
CA ASP A 229 -4.06 3.32 64.64
C ASP A 229 -4.10 2.21 63.59
N VAL A 230 -3.41 1.09 63.85
CA VAL A 230 -3.67 -0.17 63.11
C VAL A 230 -4.72 -0.91 63.91
N THR A 231 -5.97 -0.48 63.75
CA THR A 231 -7.13 -1.28 64.14
C THR A 231 -7.02 -2.62 63.42
N GLN A 232 -7.10 -3.70 64.19
CA GLN A 232 -6.94 -5.08 63.71
C GLN A 232 -7.79 -5.31 62.44
N PRO A 233 -7.24 -5.96 61.40
CA PRO A 233 -8.03 -6.32 60.24
C PRO A 233 -9.15 -7.24 60.71
N ALA A 234 -10.40 -6.86 60.41
CA ALA A 234 -11.56 -7.73 60.56
C ALA A 234 -11.25 -9.08 59.89
N GLU A 235 -11.61 -10.17 60.58
CA GLU A 235 -11.50 -11.54 60.08
C GLU A 235 -11.96 -11.58 58.62
N VAL A 236 -11.02 -11.85 57.73
CA VAL A 236 -11.33 -12.16 56.35
C VAL A 236 -11.95 -13.53 56.37
N ASP A 237 -13.27 -13.57 56.17
CA ASP A 237 -14.01 -14.80 55.92
C ASP A 237 -13.39 -15.52 54.71
N THR A 238 -12.74 -16.65 54.99
CA THR A 238 -12.08 -17.49 53.99
C THR A 238 -13.02 -18.48 53.31
N ASP A 239 -14.36 -18.35 53.45
CA ASP A 239 -15.32 -19.09 52.63
C ASP A 239 -15.39 -18.55 51.19
N LEU A 240 -14.25 -18.63 50.50
CA LEU A 240 -14.20 -18.73 49.05
C LEU A 240 -14.77 -20.10 48.68
N HIS A 241 -16.08 -20.14 48.44
CA HIS A 241 -16.71 -21.17 47.61
C HIS A 241 -15.95 -21.24 46.28
N MET A 242 -14.98 -22.16 46.19
CA MET A 242 -14.37 -22.51 44.93
C MET A 242 -15.48 -23.07 44.03
N PRO A 243 -15.64 -22.57 42.80
CA PRO A 243 -16.51 -23.24 41.83
C PRO A 243 -15.98 -24.66 41.63
N PRO A 244 -16.87 -25.66 41.47
CA PRO A 244 -16.45 -27.03 41.22
C PRO A 244 -15.59 -27.08 39.96
N PRO A 245 -14.59 -27.98 39.92
CA PRO A 245 -13.75 -28.15 38.74
C PRO A 245 -14.62 -28.47 37.52
N PRO A 246 -14.28 -27.94 36.33
CA PRO A 246 -15.00 -28.26 35.11
C PRO A 246 -14.96 -29.78 34.88
N SER A 247 -16.13 -30.36 34.56
CA SER A 247 -16.26 -31.77 34.23
C SER A 247 -15.42 -32.12 33.00
N LEU A 248 -14.93 -33.36 32.97
CA LEU A 248 -14.01 -33.91 31.97
C LEU A 248 -14.53 -33.94 30.52
N GLU A 249 -15.72 -33.41 30.22
CA GLU A 249 -16.37 -33.49 28.90
C GLU A 249 -16.03 -32.32 27.94
N MET A 250 -15.13 -31.40 28.30
CA MET A 250 -14.79 -30.24 27.47
C MET A 250 -13.32 -30.15 27.00
N ALA A 251 -12.55 -31.23 27.12
CA ALA A 251 -11.13 -31.28 26.71
C ALA A 251 -10.89 -31.78 25.27
N GLU A 252 -11.93 -32.09 24.48
CA GLU A 252 -11.79 -32.52 23.09
C GLU A 252 -12.28 -31.46 22.10
N ALA A 253 -11.58 -30.33 22.01
CA ALA A 253 -11.67 -29.44 20.85
C ALA A 253 -10.50 -28.46 20.82
N THR A 254 -9.27 -28.93 20.53
CA THR A 254 -8.19 -28.09 19.94
C THR A 254 -6.93 -28.92 19.68
N THR A 255 -6.95 -29.76 18.65
CA THR A 255 -5.71 -30.28 18.03
C THR A 255 -5.87 -30.37 16.51
N ASP A 256 -5.49 -29.29 15.81
CA ASP A 256 -5.00 -29.26 14.41
C ASP A 256 -4.82 -27.78 14.01
N ALA A 257 -3.73 -27.28 13.44
CA ALA A 257 -2.45 -27.82 13.02
C ALA A 257 -1.48 -26.62 12.91
N HIS A 258 -0.27 -26.72 13.48
CA HIS A 258 0.87 -25.84 13.16
C HIS A 258 2.11 -26.70 12.98
N ARG A 259 2.58 -26.79 11.73
CA ARG A 259 3.85 -27.41 11.37
C ARG A 259 4.75 -26.31 10.81
N PRO A 260 5.87 -25.94 11.45
CA PRO A 260 6.82 -25.03 10.85
C PRO A 260 7.72 -25.80 9.87
N ARG A 261 7.98 -25.20 8.70
CA ARG A 261 8.99 -25.65 7.75
C ARG A 261 10.21 -24.74 7.89
N ASP A 262 11.32 -25.38 8.17
CA ASP A 262 12.66 -24.85 8.39
C ASP A 262 13.27 -24.25 7.11
N GLY A 263 14.20 -23.31 7.28
CA GLY A 263 15.20 -22.96 6.28
C GLY A 263 15.14 -21.56 5.67
N SER A 264 15.62 -20.53 6.38
CA SER A 264 16.56 -19.55 5.79
C SER A 264 17.19 -18.66 6.87
N ARG A 265 18.53 -18.64 6.85
CA ARG A 265 19.40 -17.88 7.74
C ARG A 265 19.32 -16.39 7.39
N LEU A 266 18.82 -15.59 8.33
CA LEU A 266 19.05 -14.14 8.34
C LEU A 266 20.43 -13.89 8.95
N VAL A 267 21.32 -13.22 8.22
CA VAL A 267 22.57 -12.69 8.78
C VAL A 267 22.28 -11.25 9.19
N THR A 268 22.17 -11.02 10.50
CA THR A 268 22.10 -9.68 11.09
C THR A 268 23.52 -9.14 11.20
N ILE A 269 23.79 -7.98 10.60
CA ILE A 269 24.99 -7.19 10.90
C ILE A 269 24.58 -6.16 11.94
N ASP A 270 25.21 -6.27 13.11
CA ASP A 270 25.15 -5.29 14.19
C ASP A 270 25.83 -3.99 13.75
N SER A 271 25.20 -2.86 14.05
CA SER A 271 25.88 -1.57 14.13
C SER A 271 25.30 -0.82 15.31
N GLY A 272 26.16 -0.64 16.32
CA GLY A 272 25.83 -0.11 17.63
C GLY A 272 25.48 1.37 17.67
N GLU A 273 24.81 1.68 18.77
CA GLU A 273 24.70 2.92 19.55
C GLU A 273 25.14 4.26 18.93
N SER A 274 24.23 5.24 18.96
CA SER A 274 24.49 6.55 19.58
C SER A 274 23.16 7.27 19.86
N THR A 275 23.17 8.01 20.96
CA THR A 275 22.11 8.59 21.78
C THR A 275 21.43 9.87 21.26
N ASP A 276 20.23 10.11 21.81
CA ASP A 276 19.52 11.38 22.08
C ASP A 276 19.02 12.26 20.92
N ALA A 277 17.69 12.40 20.80
CA ALA A 277 16.95 13.55 21.34
C ALA A 277 15.49 13.65 20.80
N ARG A 278 14.57 13.81 21.76
CA ARG A 278 13.29 14.55 21.75
C ARG A 278 12.26 14.35 20.63
N GLU A 279 11.10 13.87 21.10
CA GLU A 279 9.77 13.99 20.50
C GLU A 279 9.38 15.43 20.14
N THR A 280 8.90 15.61 18.90
CA THR A 280 7.73 16.43 18.61
C THR A 280 6.87 15.70 17.59
N ALA A 281 5.69 15.26 18.02
CA ALA A 281 4.70 14.60 17.18
C ALA A 281 4.02 15.61 16.25
N HIS A 282 4.26 15.48 14.95
CA HIS A 282 3.33 15.94 13.91
C HIS A 282 2.89 14.72 13.10
N ALA A 283 1.58 14.57 12.95
CA ALA A 283 0.95 13.55 12.14
C ALA A 283 1.36 13.72 10.67
N ALA A 284 2.45 13.07 10.28
CA ALA A 284 2.90 12.99 8.90
C ALA A 284 2.02 11.98 8.14
N SER A 285 1.40 12.46 7.06
CA SER A 285 0.84 11.60 6.01
C SER A 285 1.91 10.59 5.57
N PRO A 286 1.61 9.29 5.42
CA PRO A 286 2.63 8.31 5.09
C PRO A 286 3.21 8.60 3.70
N THR A 287 4.48 8.99 3.70
CA THR A 287 5.32 9.25 2.53
C THR A 287 5.35 8.00 1.64
N PRO A 288 5.19 8.13 0.31
CA PRO A 288 5.28 6.98 -0.58
C PRO A 288 6.67 6.35 -0.50
N THR A 289 6.73 5.06 -0.14
CA THR A 289 7.98 4.29 -0.15
C THR A 289 8.27 3.82 -1.57
N ILE A 290 9.37 4.29 -2.14
CA ILE A 290 9.86 3.91 -3.48
C ILE A 290 11.11 3.06 -3.31
N PHE A 291 11.06 1.82 -3.79
CA PHE A 291 12.24 0.94 -3.85
C PHE A 291 12.72 0.87 -5.31
N VAL A 292 13.99 1.22 -5.54
CA VAL A 292 14.65 1.13 -6.85
C VAL A 292 15.62 -0.06 -6.82
N TRP A 293 15.38 -1.07 -7.63
CA TRP A 293 16.27 -2.23 -7.77
C TRP A 293 17.18 -2.07 -8.99
N THR A 294 18.42 -2.52 -8.91
CA THR A 294 19.36 -2.59 -10.04
C THR A 294 19.71 -4.02 -10.36
N GLN A 295 19.54 -4.43 -11.62
CA GLN A 295 20.00 -5.72 -12.09
C GLN A 295 21.48 -5.61 -12.49
N GLU A 296 22.35 -6.36 -11.81
CA GLU A 296 23.70 -6.65 -12.27
C GLU A 296 23.63 -7.80 -13.28
N GLN A 297 24.14 -7.58 -14.50
CA GLN A 297 24.36 -8.67 -15.44
C GLN A 297 25.73 -9.29 -15.16
N LYS A 298 25.76 -10.59 -14.84
CA LYS A 298 26.98 -11.40 -14.92
C LYS A 298 27.35 -11.55 -16.39
N GLY A 299 28.41 -10.87 -16.81
CA GLY A 299 28.95 -10.97 -18.16
C GLY A 299 29.59 -12.33 -18.40
N ASN A 300 29.14 -13.05 -19.42
CA ASN A 300 29.90 -14.13 -20.02
C ASN A 300 31.02 -13.51 -20.86
N ARG A 301 32.28 -13.82 -20.52
CA ARG A 301 33.43 -13.60 -21.39
C ARG A 301 33.36 -14.62 -22.53
N SER A 302 33.09 -14.17 -23.76
CA SER A 302 33.52 -14.87 -24.96
C SER A 302 34.81 -14.21 -25.45
N VAL A 303 35.90 -14.98 -25.45
CA VAL A 303 37.18 -14.64 -26.06
C VAL A 303 36.96 -14.64 -27.59
N LEU A 304 37.19 -13.51 -28.23
CA LEU A 304 37.36 -13.42 -29.68
C LEU A 304 38.84 -13.68 -29.96
N THR A 305 39.14 -14.74 -30.71
CA THR A 305 40.41 -14.89 -31.42
C THR A 305 40.28 -14.17 -32.75
N GLU A 306 41.29 -13.34 -33.06
CA GLU A 306 41.46 -12.61 -34.31
C GLU A 306 41.60 -13.55 -35.50
N ASP A 307 40.97 -13.16 -36.62
CA ASP A 307 41.50 -13.20 -38.00
C ASP A 307 40.71 -12.19 -38.85
#